data_AF-A0A0C3N4E7-F1
#
_entry.id   AF-A0A0C3N4E7-F1
#
_cell.length_a   1.000
_cell.length_b   1.000
_cell.length_c   1.000
_cell.angle_alpha   90.00
_cell.angle_beta   90.00
_cell.angle_gamma   90.00
#
_symmetry.space_group_name_H-M   'P 1'
#
loop_
_entity.id
_entity.type
_entity.pdbx_description
1 polymer ?
#
loop_
_entity_poly.entity_id
_entity_poly.type
_entity_poly.pdbx_seq_one_letter_code
_entity_poly.pdbx_strand_id
1 'polypeptide(L)'
;MKLFALTAVLSTFAVGVFATAIPPTPFVCQNEKVLATHFIGKNNEVEAQVLSCSNLPSLTARSGAQKRQTNVCGNTCNTNCFTPAGGGPDPNDCQVIADALLYDNQNIGQLFNITVGNPIFMQYASCETFFVNQASYNETYCRDDWSSVIEWVAFNCQSQQNAHGGNCVASDQTWFIQIQTS
;
A
#
# COMPACT_ATOMS: atom_id res chain seq x y z
N MET A 1 13.76 -28.70 62.85
CA MET A 1 14.65 -27.63 62.33
C MET A 1 14.95 -27.92 60.87
N LYS A 2 14.92 -26.88 60.02
CA LYS A 2 15.24 -26.84 58.56
C LYS A 2 14.07 -27.35 57.68
N LEU A 3 13.18 -26.53 57.10
CA LEU A 3 13.30 -25.33 56.25
C LEU A 3 14.20 -25.56 55.04
N PHE A 4 13.61 -25.65 53.83
CA PHE A 4 14.05 -24.99 52.60
C PHE A 4 12.87 -24.99 51.59
N ALA A 5 12.31 -23.81 51.35
CA ALA A 5 11.30 -23.56 50.32
C ALA A 5 12.02 -23.14 49.02
N LEU A 6 11.66 -23.77 47.91
CA LEU A 6 12.16 -23.46 46.56
C LEU A 6 11.34 -22.32 45.97
N THR A 7 11.97 -21.16 45.78
CA THR A 7 11.44 -20.03 45.01
C THR A 7 11.85 -20.17 43.55
N ALA A 8 10.88 -20.38 42.66
CA ALA A 8 11.08 -20.31 41.21
C ALA A 8 10.88 -18.86 40.75
N VAL A 9 11.94 -18.21 40.25
CA VAL A 9 11.88 -16.88 39.65
C VAL A 9 11.66 -17.07 38.14
N LEU A 10 10.47 -16.72 37.64
CA LEU A 10 10.20 -16.61 36.20
C LEU A 10 10.86 -15.34 35.66
N SER A 11 11.89 -15.51 34.83
CA SER A 11 12.51 -14.44 34.04
C SER A 11 11.77 -14.29 32.71
N THR A 12 10.94 -13.25 32.59
CA THR A 12 10.34 -12.82 31.32
C THR A 12 11.38 -12.10 30.47
N PHE A 13 11.82 -12.74 29.39
CA PHE A 13 12.60 -12.10 28.33
C PHE A 13 11.66 -11.29 27.44
N ALA A 14 11.69 -9.96 27.55
CA ALA A 14 11.07 -9.07 26.58
C ALA A 14 11.95 -9.00 25.32
N VAL A 15 11.51 -9.65 24.24
CA VAL A 15 12.13 -9.49 22.91
C VAL A 15 11.64 -8.16 22.34
N GLY A 16 12.48 -7.13 22.42
CA GLY A 16 12.25 -5.85 21.75
C GLY A 16 12.45 -6.03 20.24
N VAL A 17 11.37 -6.18 19.50
CA VAL A 17 11.38 -6.06 18.04
C VAL A 17 11.48 -4.57 17.72
N PHE A 18 12.65 -4.12 17.28
CA PHE A 18 12.78 -2.81 16.65
C PHE A 18 12.14 -2.90 15.26
N ALA A 19 10.86 -2.55 15.16
CA ALA A 19 10.25 -2.22 13.89
C ALA A 19 10.90 -0.93 13.39
N THR A 20 11.71 -1.02 12.33
CA THR A 20 12.17 0.17 11.60
C THR A 20 10.94 0.83 10.99
N ALA A 21 10.48 1.91 11.61
CA ALA A 21 9.33 2.67 11.17
C ALA A 21 9.60 3.24 9.77
N ILE A 22 8.79 2.81 8.81
CA ILE A 22 8.60 3.48 7.52
C ILE A 22 8.10 4.90 7.84
N PRO A 23 8.55 5.94 7.12
CA PRO A 23 8.22 7.31 7.46
C PRO A 23 6.70 7.50 7.61
N PRO A 24 6.21 8.16 8.68
CA PRO A 24 4.79 8.40 8.93
C PRO A 24 4.16 9.39 7.96
N THR A 25 4.89 9.80 6.93
CA THR A 25 4.51 10.83 5.98
C THR A 25 3.99 10.17 4.70
N PRO A 26 2.80 10.56 4.22
CA PRO A 26 2.29 10.10 2.93
C PRO A 26 3.32 10.32 1.81
N PHE A 27 3.46 9.35 0.92
CA PHE A 27 4.16 9.53 -0.35
C PHE A 27 3.44 10.61 -1.18
N VAL A 28 4.21 11.54 -1.73
CA VAL A 28 3.74 12.54 -2.68
C VAL A 28 4.63 12.46 -3.90
N CYS A 29 4.07 12.37 -5.10
CA CYS A 29 4.83 12.40 -6.34
C CYS A 29 5.40 13.81 -6.58
N GLN A 30 6.69 14.01 -6.33
CA GLN A 30 7.34 15.30 -6.59
C GLN A 30 7.70 15.46 -8.06
N ASN A 31 7.53 16.68 -8.59
CA ASN A 31 7.76 17.02 -10.00
C ASN A 31 7.04 16.06 -10.94
N GLU A 32 5.77 15.82 -10.63
CA GLU A 32 4.92 14.88 -11.35
C GLU A 32 4.91 15.17 -12.85
N LYS A 33 5.11 14.11 -13.63
CA LYS A 33 4.87 14.10 -15.06
C LYS A 33 3.94 12.94 -15.41
N VAL A 34 2.77 13.26 -15.93
CA VAL A 34 1.83 12.29 -16.47
C VAL A 34 2.39 11.69 -17.76
N LEU A 35 2.59 10.38 -17.77
CA LEU A 35 3.09 9.61 -18.93
C LEU A 35 1.92 9.05 -19.76
N ALA A 36 0.84 8.67 -19.09
CA ALA A 36 -0.38 8.18 -19.72
C ALA A 36 -1.58 8.45 -18.80
N THR A 37 -2.76 8.64 -19.39
CA THR A 37 -4.04 8.80 -18.69
C THR A 37 -5.06 7.86 -19.32
N HIS A 38 -5.80 7.18 -18.47
CA HIS A 38 -6.90 6.29 -18.80
C HIS A 38 -8.05 6.53 -17.83
N PHE A 39 -9.24 6.10 -18.20
CA PHE A 39 -10.38 6.04 -17.29
C PHE A 39 -10.81 4.59 -17.15
N ILE A 40 -11.11 4.17 -15.93
CA ILE A 40 -11.46 2.78 -15.61
C ILE A 40 -12.87 2.68 -15.00
N GLY A 41 -13.37 1.45 -14.93
CA GLY A 41 -14.68 1.16 -14.36
C GLY A 41 -15.83 1.31 -15.35
N LYS A 42 -17.01 0.85 -14.93
CA LYS A 42 -18.18 0.70 -15.79
C LYS A 42 -18.59 1.99 -16.50
N ASN A 43 -18.51 3.13 -15.80
CA ASN A 43 -18.89 4.43 -16.38
C ASN A 43 -17.67 5.29 -16.77
N ASN A 44 -16.45 4.77 -16.70
CA ASN A 44 -15.20 5.52 -16.92
C ASN A 44 -15.07 6.75 -16.03
N GLU A 45 -15.44 6.62 -14.75
CA GLU A 45 -15.49 7.73 -13.79
C GLU A 45 -14.23 7.87 -12.93
N VAL A 46 -13.39 6.84 -12.89
CA VAL A 46 -12.13 6.85 -12.14
C VAL A 46 -10.99 7.20 -13.09
N GLU A 47 -10.30 8.30 -12.80
CA GLU A 47 -9.09 8.67 -13.52
C GLU A 47 -7.93 7.79 -13.06
N ALA A 48 -7.22 7.18 -14.01
CA ALA A 48 -6.04 6.37 -13.77
C ALA A 48 -4.88 6.89 -14.61
N GLN A 49 -3.77 7.21 -13.95
CA GLN A 49 -2.58 7.77 -14.60
C GLN A 49 -1.34 6.92 -14.33
N VAL A 50 -0.45 6.89 -15.30
CA VAL A 50 0.93 6.42 -15.10
C VAL A 50 1.81 7.65 -14.96
N LEU A 51 2.50 7.76 -13.83
CA LEU A 51 3.27 8.94 -13.47
C LEU A 51 4.78 8.69 -13.57
N SER A 52 5.54 9.79 -13.62
CA SER A 52 6.96 9.83 -13.32
C SER A 52 7.19 10.87 -12.23
N CYS A 53 7.93 10.50 -11.18
CA CYS A 53 8.22 11.35 -10.02
C CYS A 53 9.74 11.46 -9.81
N SER A 54 10.22 12.60 -9.33
CA SER A 54 11.64 12.79 -9.03
C SER A 54 12.10 12.16 -7.71
N ASN A 55 11.16 11.87 -6.81
CA ASN A 55 11.43 11.40 -5.45
C ASN A 55 11.00 9.94 -5.20
N LEU A 56 11.07 9.11 -6.23
CA LEU A 56 10.75 7.70 -6.06
C LEU A 56 11.69 7.05 -5.04
N PRO A 57 11.17 6.18 -4.15
CA PRO A 57 11.99 5.48 -3.18
C PRO A 57 13.14 4.75 -3.88
N SER A 58 14.33 4.83 -3.30
CA SER A 58 15.52 4.21 -3.86
C SER A 58 15.29 2.72 -4.07
N LEU A 59 15.59 2.22 -5.27
CA LEU A 59 15.39 0.82 -5.63
C LEU A 59 16.10 -0.06 -4.59
N THR A 60 15.35 -0.93 -3.90
CA THR A 60 15.97 -1.85 -2.95
C THR A 60 16.74 -2.92 -3.75
N ALA A 61 18.03 -2.70 -3.95
CA ALA A 61 18.96 -3.72 -4.42
C ALA A 61 19.22 -4.71 -3.27
N ARG A 62 18.29 -5.62 -2.99
CA ARG A 62 18.54 -6.70 -2.03
C ARG A 62 19.47 -7.73 -2.67
N SER A 63 20.71 -7.76 -2.18
CA SER A 63 21.72 -8.78 -2.48
C SER A 63 21.35 -10.10 -1.80
N GLY A 64 20.78 -11.03 -2.56
CA GLY A 64 20.52 -12.38 -2.11
C GLY A 64 19.58 -13.08 -3.08
N ALA A 65 19.78 -14.37 -3.30
CA ALA A 65 19.01 -15.19 -4.24
C ALA A 65 17.54 -15.39 -3.80
N GLN A 66 16.81 -14.32 -3.49
CA GLN A 66 15.36 -14.36 -3.40
C GLN A 66 14.81 -14.67 -4.78
N LYS A 67 13.96 -15.69 -4.85
CA LYS A 67 13.16 -16.00 -6.04
C LYS A 67 12.58 -14.68 -6.54
N ARG A 68 12.90 -14.32 -7.79
CA ARG A 68 12.23 -13.23 -8.50
C ARG A 68 10.78 -13.65 -8.71
N GLN A 69 9.94 -13.48 -7.68
CA GLN A 69 8.50 -13.57 -7.87
C GLN A 69 8.11 -12.29 -8.59
N THR A 70 7.94 -12.41 -9.90
CA THR A 70 7.46 -11.30 -10.71
C THR A 70 5.97 -11.11 -10.50
N ASN A 71 5.22 -12.17 -10.17
CA ASN A 71 3.82 -12.06 -9.79
C ASN A 71 3.72 -12.04 -8.26
N VAL A 72 3.22 -10.94 -7.72
CA VAL A 72 3.08 -10.68 -6.27
C VAL A 72 1.62 -10.58 -5.84
N CYS A 73 0.69 -11.12 -6.63
CA CYS A 73 -0.71 -11.30 -6.22
C CYS A 73 -0.80 -12.18 -4.97
N GLY A 74 -1.64 -11.79 -4.02
CA GLY A 74 -1.87 -12.44 -2.74
C GLY A 74 -0.76 -12.20 -1.73
N ASN A 75 0.28 -11.43 -2.08
CA ASN A 75 1.34 -11.11 -1.12
C ASN A 75 0.76 -10.26 0.02
N THR A 76 1.07 -10.66 1.25
CA THR A 76 0.66 -9.92 2.43
C THR A 76 1.43 -8.61 2.56
N CYS A 77 0.72 -7.58 2.98
CA CYS A 77 1.29 -6.28 3.30
C CYS A 77 0.98 -5.87 4.74
N ASN A 78 1.82 -5.00 5.29
CA ASN A 78 1.59 -4.36 6.57
C ASN A 78 0.87 -3.04 6.33
N THR A 79 -0.29 -2.87 6.95
CA THR A 79 -1.05 -1.61 6.90
C THR A 79 -0.48 -0.63 7.92
N ASN A 80 -0.15 0.59 7.48
CA ASN A 80 0.23 1.70 8.35
C ASN A 80 -0.74 2.86 8.12
N CYS A 81 -1.39 3.33 9.17
CA CYS A 81 -2.25 4.52 9.09
C CYS A 81 -1.44 5.78 9.42
N PHE A 82 -1.66 6.84 8.64
CA PHE A 82 -1.01 8.13 8.86
C PHE A 82 -1.77 8.90 9.94
N THR A 83 -1.08 9.23 11.03
CA THR A 83 -1.64 9.91 12.21
C THR A 83 -0.91 11.23 12.45
N PRO A 84 -1.53 12.24 13.10
CA PRO A 84 -2.89 12.28 13.67
C PRO A 84 -4.00 12.41 12.60
N ALA A 85 -5.28 12.46 12.98
CA ALA A 85 -6.35 12.78 12.03
C ALA A 85 -6.17 14.16 11.38
N GLY A 86 -6.59 14.29 10.12
CA GLY A 86 -6.42 15.49 9.30
C GLY A 86 -7.33 15.58 8.07
N GLY A 87 -8.45 14.84 8.04
CA GLY A 87 -9.34 14.76 6.89
C GLY A 87 -8.95 13.66 5.90
N GLY A 88 -9.02 12.39 6.33
CA GLY A 88 -8.78 11.25 5.44
C GLY A 88 -9.85 11.10 4.35
N PRO A 89 -9.58 10.27 3.32
CA PRO A 89 -10.51 10.10 2.21
C PRO A 89 -11.84 9.52 2.66
N ASP A 90 -12.94 9.89 1.98
CA ASP A 90 -14.23 9.25 2.20
C ASP A 90 -14.15 7.78 1.72
N PRO A 91 -14.41 6.79 2.60
CA PRO A 91 -14.39 5.39 2.18
C PRO A 91 -15.36 5.07 1.03
N ASN A 92 -16.46 5.81 0.88
CA ASN A 92 -17.40 5.62 -0.22
C ASN A 92 -16.82 6.09 -1.55
N ASP A 93 -16.01 7.14 -1.56
CA ASP A 93 -15.29 7.58 -2.77
C ASP A 93 -14.23 6.54 -3.16
N CYS A 94 -13.52 5.97 -2.17
CA CYS A 94 -12.57 4.90 -2.40
C CYS A 94 -13.24 3.61 -2.90
N GLN A 95 -14.48 3.33 -2.49
CA GLN A 95 -15.26 2.19 -3.00
C GLN A 95 -15.47 2.30 -4.51
N VAL A 96 -15.63 3.50 -5.06
CA VAL A 96 -15.78 3.67 -6.52
C VAL A 96 -14.51 3.25 -7.27
N ILE A 97 -13.33 3.57 -6.74
CA ILE A 97 -12.06 3.10 -7.31
C ILE A 97 -11.94 1.56 -7.20
N ALA A 98 -12.30 1.00 -6.05
CA ALA A 98 -12.31 -0.44 -5.83
C ALA A 98 -13.25 -1.17 -6.81
N ASP A 99 -14.49 -0.72 -6.93
CA ASP A 99 -15.48 -1.27 -7.86
C ASP A 99 -15.02 -1.15 -9.33
N ALA A 100 -14.36 -0.04 -9.69
CA ALA A 100 -13.81 0.13 -11.02
C ALA A 100 -12.70 -0.88 -11.33
N LEU A 101 -11.81 -1.17 -10.37
CA LEU A 101 -10.81 -2.22 -10.49
C LEU A 101 -11.45 -3.61 -10.64
N LEU A 102 -12.52 -3.90 -9.90
CA LEU A 102 -13.26 -5.16 -10.01
C LEU A 102 -13.98 -5.30 -11.36
N TYR A 103 -14.51 -4.20 -11.89
CA TYR A 103 -15.08 -4.19 -13.23
C TYR A 103 -14.00 -4.52 -14.27
N ASP A 104 -12.87 -3.83 -14.24
CA ASP A 104 -11.75 -4.08 -15.16
C ASP A 104 -11.19 -5.50 -15.02
N ASN A 105 -11.10 -6.03 -13.80
CA ASN A 105 -10.73 -7.42 -13.53
C ASN A 105 -11.55 -8.41 -14.38
N GLN A 106 -12.86 -8.19 -14.48
CA GLN A 106 -13.80 -9.04 -15.21
C GLN A 106 -13.78 -8.82 -16.73
N ASN A 107 -13.37 -7.64 -17.20
CA ASN A 107 -13.55 -7.22 -18.60
C ASN A 107 -12.24 -7.16 -19.41
N ILE A 108 -11.13 -6.78 -18.78
CA ILE A 108 -9.80 -6.67 -19.43
C ILE A 108 -8.74 -7.59 -18.81
N GLY A 109 -9.10 -8.29 -17.72
CA GLY A 109 -8.30 -9.32 -17.07
C GLY A 109 -7.75 -8.91 -15.71
N GLN A 110 -7.37 -9.90 -14.92
CA GLN A 110 -6.97 -9.71 -13.53
C GLN A 110 -5.62 -9.03 -13.35
N LEU A 111 -4.64 -9.40 -14.19
CA LEU A 111 -3.25 -9.03 -13.99
C LEU A 111 -2.88 -7.71 -14.66
N PHE A 112 -1.99 -6.95 -14.03
CA PHE A 112 -1.35 -5.77 -14.61
C PHE A 112 0.08 -5.64 -14.10
N ASN A 113 0.91 -4.88 -14.81
CA ASN A 113 2.30 -4.66 -14.43
C ASN A 113 2.45 -3.39 -13.61
N ILE A 114 3.16 -3.50 -12.48
CA ILE A 114 3.68 -2.36 -11.72
C ILE A 114 5.12 -2.11 -12.16
N THR A 115 5.28 -1.10 -13.02
CA THR A 115 6.57 -0.81 -13.68
C THR A 115 7.46 -0.01 -12.74
N VAL A 116 8.74 -0.40 -12.65
CA VAL A 116 9.73 0.34 -11.85
C VAL A 116 9.87 1.75 -12.41
N GLY A 117 9.89 2.74 -11.53
CA GLY A 117 10.03 4.15 -11.93
C GLY A 117 8.73 4.81 -12.36
N ASN A 118 7.64 4.06 -12.48
CA ASN A 118 6.36 4.56 -13.01
C ASN A 118 5.20 4.20 -12.07
N PRO A 119 4.95 4.99 -11.01
CA PRO A 119 3.78 4.79 -10.16
C PRO A 119 2.49 4.84 -10.96
N ILE A 120 1.52 4.06 -10.52
CA ILE A 120 0.14 4.17 -10.99
C ILE A 120 -0.63 4.98 -9.96
N PHE A 121 -1.28 6.04 -10.42
CA PHE A 121 -2.15 6.89 -9.63
C PHE A 121 -3.60 6.66 -10.06
N MET A 122 -4.53 6.62 -9.11
CA MET A 122 -5.96 6.68 -9.39
C MET A 122 -6.65 7.66 -8.48
N GLN A 123 -7.65 8.36 -9.02
CA GLN A 123 -8.44 9.33 -8.28
C GLN A 123 -9.92 9.23 -8.62
N TYR A 124 -10.74 9.36 -7.58
CA TYR A 124 -12.16 9.64 -7.68
C TYR A 124 -12.59 10.50 -6.50
N ALA A 125 -13.19 11.67 -6.78
CA ALA A 125 -13.63 12.63 -5.77
C ALA A 125 -12.55 12.89 -4.71
N SER A 126 -12.80 12.57 -3.43
CA SER A 126 -11.82 12.78 -2.35
C SER A 126 -10.75 11.69 -2.26
N CYS A 127 -10.93 10.54 -2.90
CA CYS A 127 -10.02 9.40 -2.72
C CYS A 127 -8.92 9.39 -3.79
N GLU A 128 -7.68 9.28 -3.31
CA GLU A 128 -6.50 9.05 -4.13
C GLU A 128 -5.81 7.75 -3.74
N THR A 129 -5.30 7.02 -4.73
CA THR A 129 -4.41 5.89 -4.48
C THR A 129 -3.19 5.90 -5.38
N PHE A 130 -2.05 5.53 -4.79
CA PHE A 130 -0.79 5.32 -5.50
C PHE A 130 -0.36 3.86 -5.36
N PHE A 131 0.10 3.26 -6.44
CA PHE A 131 0.83 2.00 -6.43
C PHE A 131 2.26 2.24 -6.92
N VAL A 132 3.22 2.04 -6.01
CA VAL A 132 4.64 2.27 -6.28
C VAL A 132 5.41 0.95 -6.19
N ASN A 133 6.12 0.61 -7.27
CA ASN A 133 7.11 -0.45 -7.29
C ASN A 133 8.49 0.11 -6.90
N GLN A 134 9.04 -0.39 -5.79
CA GLN A 134 10.36 -0.06 -5.25
C GLN A 134 11.42 -1.14 -5.55
N ALA A 135 11.04 -2.24 -6.18
CA ALA A 135 11.96 -3.28 -6.61
C ALA A 135 12.88 -2.79 -7.74
N SER A 136 13.98 -3.52 -7.96
CA SER A 136 14.88 -3.28 -9.10
C SER A 136 14.36 -3.87 -10.43
N TYR A 137 13.16 -4.45 -10.44
CA TYR A 137 12.55 -5.11 -11.60
C TYR A 137 11.03 -4.93 -11.60
N ASN A 138 10.42 -5.05 -12.79
CA ASN A 138 8.97 -4.96 -12.93
C ASN A 138 8.29 -6.15 -12.26
N GLU A 139 7.22 -5.86 -11.53
CA GLU A 139 6.35 -6.86 -10.92
C GLU A 139 4.96 -6.80 -11.57
N THR A 140 4.17 -7.83 -11.32
CA THR A 140 2.81 -8.06 -11.79
C THR A 140 1.93 -8.22 -10.56
N TYR A 141 0.83 -7.49 -10.53
CA TYR A 141 -0.15 -7.52 -9.45
C TYR A 141 -1.56 -7.76 -10.00
N CYS A 142 -2.53 -7.95 -9.12
CA CYS A 142 -3.92 -8.19 -9.49
C CYS A 142 -4.85 -7.07 -9.03
N ARG A 143 -5.84 -6.79 -9.89
CA ARG A 143 -6.80 -5.69 -9.68
C ARG A 143 -7.71 -5.95 -8.48
N ASP A 144 -8.11 -7.19 -8.25
CA ASP A 144 -8.97 -7.59 -7.12
C ASP A 144 -8.25 -7.46 -5.77
N ASP A 145 -6.96 -7.77 -5.68
CA ASP A 145 -6.21 -7.48 -4.45
C ASP A 145 -6.02 -5.98 -4.24
N TRP A 146 -5.74 -5.21 -5.29
CA TRP A 146 -5.64 -3.76 -5.14
C TRP A 146 -6.97 -3.16 -4.69
N SER A 147 -8.10 -3.61 -5.26
CA SER A 147 -9.45 -3.26 -4.79
C SER A 147 -9.61 -3.55 -3.29
N SER A 148 -9.26 -4.76 -2.85
CA SER A 148 -9.38 -5.17 -1.46
C SER A 148 -8.50 -4.32 -0.52
N VAL A 149 -7.29 -3.94 -0.96
CA VAL A 149 -6.40 -3.06 -0.22
C VAL A 149 -6.98 -1.66 -0.09
N ILE A 150 -7.55 -1.10 -1.17
CA ILE A 150 -8.17 0.23 -1.14
C ILE A 150 -9.29 0.28 -0.12
N GLU A 151 -10.23 -0.68 -0.18
CA GLU A 151 -11.36 -0.76 0.75
C GLU A 151 -10.87 -0.90 2.20
N TRP A 152 -9.93 -1.83 2.44
CA TRP A 152 -9.42 -2.08 3.78
C TRP A 152 -8.73 -0.86 4.37
N VAL A 153 -7.83 -0.22 3.62
CA VAL A 153 -7.08 0.94 4.12
C VAL A 153 -7.99 2.15 4.27
N ALA A 154 -8.88 2.42 3.30
CA ALA A 154 -9.82 3.53 3.40
C ALA A 154 -10.71 3.40 4.65
N PHE A 155 -11.25 2.20 4.91
CA PHE A 155 -12.13 1.98 6.06
C PHE A 155 -11.38 2.00 7.40
N ASN A 156 -10.16 1.46 7.46
CA ASN A 156 -9.41 1.30 8.71
C ASN A 156 -8.40 2.42 9.00
N CYS A 157 -8.13 3.31 8.04
CA CYS A 157 -7.23 4.45 8.20
C CYS A 157 -7.93 5.80 7.92
N GLN A 158 -9.22 5.89 8.20
CA GLN A 158 -10.01 7.13 8.13
C GLN A 158 -9.98 7.95 9.43
N SER A 159 -10.65 9.11 9.40
CA SER A 159 -10.70 10.06 10.52
C SER A 159 -11.20 9.46 11.84
N GLN A 160 -12.16 8.54 11.77
CA GLN A 160 -12.74 7.80 12.91
C GLN A 160 -11.70 6.94 13.63
N GLN A 161 -10.59 6.60 12.96
CA GLN A 161 -9.45 5.85 13.50
C GLN A 161 -8.27 6.77 13.88
N ASN A 162 -8.52 8.09 14.01
CA ASN A 162 -7.50 9.12 14.24
C ASN A 162 -6.43 9.15 13.12
N ALA A 163 -6.83 8.88 11.88
CA ALA A 163 -5.94 8.82 10.72
C ALA A 163 -6.43 9.69 9.56
N HIS A 164 -5.56 9.93 8.57
CA HIS A 164 -5.85 10.70 7.36
C HIS A 164 -5.45 9.97 6.07
N GLY A 165 -5.68 8.65 6.05
CA GLY A 165 -5.18 7.75 5.03
C GLY A 165 -4.12 6.81 5.58
N GLY A 166 -3.57 5.99 4.71
CA GLY A 166 -2.57 5.00 5.08
C GLY A 166 -1.94 4.32 3.88
N ASN A 167 -1.04 3.38 4.15
CA ASN A 167 -0.46 2.54 3.12
C ASN A 167 -0.44 1.06 3.53
N CYS A 168 -0.33 0.21 2.53
CA CYS A 168 -0.15 -1.22 2.60
C CYS A 168 1.21 -1.49 1.97
N VAL A 169 2.20 -1.84 2.80
CA VAL A 169 3.58 -2.06 2.35
C VAL A 169 3.90 -3.54 2.34
N ALA A 170 4.39 -4.06 1.21
CA ALA A 170 4.77 -5.45 1.07
C ALA A 170 5.73 -5.89 2.19
N SER A 171 5.62 -7.14 2.64
CA SER A 171 6.48 -7.67 3.71
C SER A 171 7.98 -7.62 3.36
N ASP A 172 8.31 -7.78 2.08
CA ASP A 172 9.66 -7.64 1.54
C ASP A 172 9.98 -6.21 1.07
N GLN A 173 9.05 -5.27 1.26
CA GLN A 173 9.17 -3.85 0.93
C GLN A 173 9.45 -3.57 -0.56
N THR A 174 9.12 -4.50 -1.45
CA THR A 174 9.33 -4.31 -2.89
C THR A 174 8.28 -3.38 -3.50
N TRP A 175 7.12 -3.23 -2.87
CA TRP A 175 6.07 -2.34 -3.31
C TRP A 175 5.23 -1.82 -2.14
N PHE A 176 4.47 -0.76 -2.40
CA PHE A 176 3.40 -0.32 -1.52
C PHE A 176 2.23 0.26 -2.31
N ILE A 177 1.06 0.18 -1.69
CA ILE A 177 -0.16 0.84 -2.14
C ILE A 177 -0.52 1.88 -1.07
N GLN A 178 -0.72 3.13 -1.45
CA GLN A 178 -1.11 4.21 -0.54
C GLN A 178 -2.51 4.70 -0.89
N ILE A 179 -3.29 5.04 0.13
CA ILE A 179 -4.62 5.63 0.05
C ILE A 179 -4.60 6.92 0.86
N GLN A 180 -5.02 8.03 0.26
CA GLN A 180 -5.03 9.35 0.89
C GLN A 180 -6.17 10.22 0.35
N THR A 181 -6.34 11.41 0.94
CA THR A 181 -7.17 12.46 0.36
C THR A 181 -6.37 13.32 -0.60
N SER A 182 -7.05 13.89 -1.60
CA SER A 182 -6.56 15.02 -2.41
C SER A 182 -6.35 16.29 -1.59
#